data_AF-A0A4P6MQJ5-F1
#
_entry.id   AF-A0A4P6MQJ5-F1
#
_cell.length_a   1.000
_cell.length_b   1.000
_cell.length_c   1.000
_cell.angle_alpha   90.00
_cell.angle_beta   90.00
_cell.angle_gamma   90.00
#
_symmetry.space_group_name_H-M   'P 1'
#
loop_
_entity.id
_entity.type
_entity.pdbx_description
1 polymer ?
#
loop_
_entity_poly.entity_id
_entity_poly.type
_entity_poly.pdbx_seq_one_letter_code
_entity_poly.pdbx_strand_id
1 'polypeptide(L)'
;MTASTSLTDRYVWTVTRQLPPESGPDVAQELRGSIEETVEGRIAAGEEPATAERETILGLGDPDVLAREYGGRPNHLIGPAYFPAWVRLVKLLLVVIVPLAVVGNVIARSFGSDADFGAVIGGAAALAFQTAVHLVFWTALIFALVERSAGPLGRDRLVADWNPDELADPADRARRASLGEMVFEVVWTVVVIAVAIWQWRGVGEGAVQVLDPDLAVGWQVLIIGLLALDVVVTVAAWARGGWSVALASISLVSAVTSGAALVWLLLGEQLLTDVPTEAAAALGVGADWTLSLPAVAVGIVLVCGWEAVTAVRRMRDAKRSDAQ
;
A
#
# COMPACT_ATOMS: atom_id res chain seq x y z
N MET A 1 9.31 -24.87 57.99
CA MET A 1 8.85 -23.47 58.12
C MET A 1 8.83 -22.89 56.73
N THR A 2 7.65 -22.69 56.16
CA THR A 2 7.49 -22.09 54.82
C THR A 2 7.88 -20.62 54.93
N ALA A 3 9.06 -20.25 54.43
CA ALA A 3 9.48 -18.86 54.36
C ALA A 3 8.45 -18.09 53.53
N SER A 4 7.67 -17.23 54.18
CA SER A 4 6.78 -16.30 53.51
C SER A 4 7.64 -15.33 52.71
N THR A 5 7.62 -15.45 51.38
CA THR A 5 8.34 -14.57 50.45
C THR A 5 7.93 -13.12 50.70
N SER A 6 8.89 -12.23 50.93
CA SER A 6 8.63 -10.81 51.23
C SER A 6 7.93 -10.11 50.05
N LEU A 7 7.32 -8.95 50.29
CA LEU A 7 6.76 -8.14 49.20
C LEU A 7 7.89 -7.70 48.26
N THR A 8 9.04 -7.35 48.82
CA THR A 8 10.26 -6.99 48.09
C THR A 8 10.74 -8.12 47.18
N ASP A 9 10.83 -9.35 47.68
CA ASP A 9 11.27 -10.50 46.89
C ASP A 9 10.35 -10.77 45.69
N ARG A 10 9.03 -10.65 45.91
CA ARG A 10 8.04 -10.80 44.83
C ARG A 10 8.13 -9.67 43.81
N TYR A 11 8.35 -8.45 44.27
CA TYR A 11 8.48 -7.29 43.39
C TYR A 11 9.73 -7.39 42.52
N VAL A 12 10.89 -7.63 43.13
CA VAL A 12 12.18 -7.77 42.44
C VAL A 12 12.15 -8.94 41.46
N TRP A 13 11.57 -10.07 41.84
CA TRP A 13 11.41 -11.20 40.91
C TRP A 13 10.49 -10.85 39.72
N THR A 14 9.42 -10.09 39.95
CA THR A 14 8.49 -9.67 38.88
C THR A 14 9.14 -8.72 37.87
N VAL A 15 10.03 -7.84 38.34
CA VAL A 15 10.84 -6.97 37.48
C VAL A 15 11.88 -7.78 36.71
N THR A 16 12.66 -8.60 37.43
CA THR A 16 13.86 -9.25 36.87
C THR A 16 13.57 -10.43 35.96
N ARG A 17 12.43 -11.12 36.11
CA ARG A 17 12.00 -12.18 35.17
C ARG A 17 11.77 -11.67 33.74
N GLN A 18 11.62 -10.36 33.56
CA GLN A 18 11.40 -9.72 32.25
C GLN A 18 12.69 -9.22 31.62
N LEU A 19 13.79 -9.23 32.37
CA LEU A 19 15.09 -8.75 31.94
C LEU A 19 15.88 -9.86 31.23
N PRO A 20 16.84 -9.51 30.37
CA PRO A 20 17.84 -10.45 29.86
C PRO A 20 18.57 -11.17 31.00
N PRO A 21 18.97 -12.44 30.81
CA PRO A 21 19.66 -13.22 31.84
C PRO A 21 21.02 -12.63 32.25
N GLU A 22 21.62 -11.80 31.38
CA GLU A 22 22.90 -11.13 31.62
C GLU A 22 22.78 -9.95 32.58
N SER A 23 21.73 -9.13 32.46
CA SER A 23 21.53 -7.93 33.29
C SER A 23 20.59 -8.15 34.48
N GLY A 24 19.76 -9.19 34.43
CA GLY A 24 18.78 -9.51 35.46
C GLY A 24 19.36 -9.64 36.88
N PRO A 25 20.48 -10.36 37.09
CA PRO A 25 21.08 -10.51 38.42
C PRO A 25 21.57 -9.19 39.03
N ASP A 26 22.24 -8.35 38.23
CA ASP A 26 22.80 -7.08 38.68
C ASP A 26 21.68 -6.10 39.05
N VAL A 27 20.66 -5.98 38.19
CA VAL A 27 19.46 -5.18 38.47
C VAL A 27 18.71 -5.70 39.69
N ALA A 28 18.66 -7.02 39.90
CA ALA A 28 18.04 -7.59 41.09
C ALA A 28 18.79 -7.22 42.39
N GLN A 29 20.12 -7.12 42.33
CA GLN A 29 20.93 -6.74 43.49
C GLN A 29 20.77 -5.26 43.79
N GLU A 30 20.88 -4.40 42.77
CA GLU A 30 20.73 -2.95 42.91
C GLU A 30 19.34 -2.58 43.43
N LEU A 31 18.29 -3.17 42.85
CA LEU A 31 16.91 -2.89 43.26
C LEU A 31 16.61 -3.36 44.68
N ARG A 32 17.14 -4.52 45.10
CA ARG A 32 17.03 -4.96 46.51
C ARG A 32 17.71 -3.99 47.46
N GLY A 33 18.96 -3.60 47.15
CA GLY A 33 19.73 -2.69 48.00
C GLY A 33 19.02 -1.33 48.17
N SER A 34 18.50 -0.77 47.07
CA SER A 34 17.77 0.50 47.11
C SER A 34 16.46 0.42 47.90
N ILE A 35 15.72 -0.69 47.79
CA ILE A 35 14.51 -0.92 48.57
C ILE A 35 14.84 -1.07 50.05
N GLU A 36 15.84 -1.88 50.40
CA GLU A 36 16.28 -2.11 51.77
C GLU A 36 16.72 -0.79 52.45
N GLU A 37 17.53 0.02 51.78
CA GLU A 37 17.97 1.32 52.29
C GLU A 37 16.77 2.27 52.55
N THR A 38 15.81 2.31 51.62
CA THR A 38 14.63 3.17 51.76
C THR A 38 13.71 2.70 52.89
N VAL A 39 13.53 1.39 53.04
CA VAL A 39 12.72 0.78 54.10
C VAL A 39 13.37 1.02 55.47
N GLU A 40 14.69 0.81 55.59
CA GLU A 40 15.43 1.07 56.83
C GLU A 40 15.33 2.54 57.26
N GLY A 41 15.43 3.48 56.31
CA GLY A 41 15.25 4.90 56.58
C GLY A 41 13.87 5.26 57.13
N ARG A 42 12.80 4.64 56.59
CA ARG A 42 11.42 4.83 57.07
C ARG A 42 11.19 4.20 58.45
N ILE A 43 11.76 3.01 58.70
CA ILE A 43 11.71 2.38 60.02
C ILE A 43 12.43 3.25 61.06
N ALA A 44 13.60 3.81 60.72
CA ALA A 44 14.32 4.73 61.59
C ALA A 44 13.54 6.03 61.87
N ALA A 45 12.69 6.46 60.93
CA ALA A 45 11.76 7.57 61.10
C ALA A 45 10.51 7.22 61.95
N GLY A 46 10.37 5.98 62.39
CA GLY A 46 9.31 5.51 63.29
C GLY A 46 8.14 4.82 62.62
N GLU A 47 8.21 4.48 61.32
CA GLU A 47 7.20 3.69 60.64
C GLU A 47 7.28 2.20 61.01
N GLU A 48 6.14 1.50 60.98
CA GLU A 48 6.09 0.06 61.21
C GLU A 48 6.68 -0.69 59.99
N PRO A 49 7.49 -1.76 60.18
CA PRO A 49 8.23 -2.40 59.09
C PRO A 49 7.39 -2.85 57.88
N ALA A 50 6.22 -3.46 58.09
CA ALA A 50 5.39 -3.91 56.98
C ALA A 50 4.75 -2.73 56.21
N THR A 51 4.45 -1.65 56.92
CA THR A 51 3.96 -0.40 56.32
C THR A 51 5.05 0.29 55.51
N ALA A 52 6.28 0.37 56.04
CA ALA A 52 7.44 0.94 55.37
C ALA A 52 7.79 0.19 54.07
N GLU A 53 7.75 -1.15 54.08
CA GLU A 53 7.97 -1.99 52.88
C GLU A 53 6.90 -1.73 51.82
N ARG A 54 5.63 -1.69 52.22
CA ARG A 54 4.50 -1.50 51.31
C ARG A 54 4.52 -0.12 50.65
N GLU A 55 4.75 0.93 51.42
CA GLU A 55 4.78 2.30 50.90
C GLU A 55 6.01 2.57 50.02
N THR A 56 7.15 1.92 50.31
CA THR A 56 8.33 1.97 49.44
C THR A 56 8.03 1.34 48.07
N ILE A 57 7.46 0.14 48.04
CA ILE A 57 7.07 -0.54 46.80
C ILE A 57 6.00 0.23 46.03
N LEU A 58 5.01 0.81 46.73
CA LEU A 58 4.02 1.69 46.10
C LEU A 58 4.67 2.92 45.45
N GLY A 59 5.71 3.48 46.06
CA GLY A 59 6.48 4.59 45.51
C GLY A 59 7.24 4.24 44.22
N LEU A 60 7.64 2.98 44.05
CA LEU A 60 8.29 2.49 42.83
C LEU A 60 7.30 2.23 41.68
N GLY A 61 6.02 2.05 41.99
CA GLY A 61 4.96 1.87 40.99
C GLY A 61 4.90 0.46 40.39
N ASP A 62 4.33 0.35 39.18
CA ASP A 62 4.06 -0.92 38.52
C ASP A 62 5.38 -1.63 38.10
N PRO A 63 5.65 -2.86 38.58
CA PRO A 63 6.88 -3.59 38.26
C PRO A 63 7.03 -3.88 36.76
N ASP A 64 5.94 -3.98 36.00
CA ASP A 64 5.99 -4.18 34.55
C ASP A 64 6.43 -2.90 33.81
N VAL A 65 6.12 -1.72 34.37
CA VAL A 65 6.60 -0.43 33.86
C VAL A 65 8.09 -0.29 34.17
N LEU A 66 8.47 -0.53 35.43
CA LEU A 66 9.85 -0.42 35.88
C LEU A 66 10.78 -1.38 35.12
N ALA A 67 10.33 -2.62 34.86
CA ALA A 67 11.08 -3.56 34.06
C ALA A 67 11.42 -3.03 32.66
N ARG A 68 10.54 -2.24 32.02
CA ARG A 68 10.81 -1.66 30.70
C ARG A 68 11.91 -0.59 30.75
N GLU A 69 11.99 0.18 31.82
CA GLU A 69 13.04 1.18 32.02
C GLU A 69 14.42 0.52 32.16
N TYR A 70 14.49 -0.63 32.83
CA TYR A 70 15.70 -1.45 32.94
C TYR A 70 16.00 -2.31 31.70
N GLY A 71 15.32 -2.08 30.57
CA GLY A 71 15.57 -2.81 29.31
C GLY A 71 14.86 -4.15 29.20
N GLY A 72 13.78 -4.34 29.96
CA GLY A 72 12.91 -5.51 29.89
C GLY A 72 12.31 -5.71 28.50
N ARG A 73 11.94 -6.97 28.21
CA ARG A 73 11.41 -7.37 26.90
C ARG A 73 10.20 -6.49 26.52
N PRO A 74 10.26 -5.78 25.39
CA PRO A 74 9.16 -4.89 25.02
C PRO A 74 7.94 -5.67 24.50
N ASN A 75 6.73 -5.21 24.85
CA ASN A 75 5.44 -5.81 24.46
C ASN A 75 4.98 -5.33 23.07
N HIS A 76 5.81 -5.49 22.04
CA HIS A 76 5.42 -5.22 20.66
C HIS A 76 5.48 -6.48 19.79
N LEU A 77 4.58 -6.57 18.81
CA LEU A 77 4.60 -7.64 17.81
C LEU A 77 5.76 -7.46 16.83
N ILE A 78 6.01 -6.20 16.43
CA ILE A 78 7.15 -5.75 15.62
C ILE A 78 7.69 -4.50 16.30
N GLY A 79 8.96 -4.51 16.67
CA GLY A 79 9.61 -3.44 17.40
C GLY A 79 9.93 -2.23 16.55
N PRO A 80 10.22 -1.09 17.22
CA PRO A 80 10.43 0.20 16.56
C PRO A 80 11.60 0.19 15.58
N ALA A 81 12.60 -0.68 15.77
CA ALA A 81 13.72 -0.83 14.85
C ALA A 81 13.28 -1.44 13.50
N TYR A 82 12.35 -2.40 13.52
CA TYR A 82 11.94 -3.17 12.35
C TYR A 82 10.66 -2.65 11.68
N PHE A 83 9.84 -1.92 12.44
CA PHE A 83 8.56 -1.40 11.97
C PHE A 83 8.66 -0.54 10.69
N PRO A 84 9.62 0.41 10.54
CA PRO A 84 9.74 1.20 9.32
C PRO A 84 10.06 0.36 8.08
N ALA A 85 10.92 -0.65 8.21
CA ALA A 85 11.28 -1.56 7.13
C ALA A 85 10.08 -2.43 6.71
N TRP A 86 9.35 -2.97 7.69
CA TRP A 86 8.11 -3.70 7.44
C TRP A 86 7.07 -2.85 6.69
N VAL A 87 6.81 -1.62 7.14
CA VAL A 87 5.86 -0.71 6.45
C VAL A 87 6.29 -0.44 5.01
N ARG A 88 7.57 -0.21 4.75
CA ARG A 88 8.10 0.03 3.40
C ARG A 88 7.87 -1.19 2.50
N LEU A 89 8.17 -2.39 3.00
CA LEU A 89 8.00 -3.64 2.27
C LEU A 89 6.52 -3.92 1.97
N VAL A 90 5.65 -3.79 2.97
CA VAL A 90 4.20 -4.00 2.79
C VAL A 90 3.62 -3.04 1.77
N LYS A 91 3.95 -1.74 1.85
CA LYS A 91 3.49 -0.76 0.87
C LYS A 91 3.94 -1.11 -0.55
N LEU A 92 5.21 -1.48 -0.73
CA LEU A 92 5.73 -1.90 -2.03
C LEU A 92 4.98 -3.13 -2.56
N LEU A 93 4.82 -4.16 -1.73
CA LEU A 93 4.13 -5.39 -2.11
C LEU A 93 2.66 -5.13 -2.46
N LEU A 94 1.95 -4.31 -1.68
CA LEU A 94 0.56 -3.97 -1.97
C LEU A 94 0.42 -3.22 -3.30
N VAL A 95 1.29 -2.23 -3.54
CA VAL A 95 1.27 -1.42 -4.77
C VAL A 95 1.60 -2.24 -6.01
N VAL A 96 2.45 -3.27 -5.90
CA VAL A 96 2.88 -4.08 -7.06
C VAL A 96 2.02 -5.33 -7.24
N ILE A 97 1.83 -6.13 -6.18
CA ILE A 97 1.29 -7.49 -6.27
C ILE A 97 -0.24 -7.48 -6.34
N VAL A 98 -0.92 -6.60 -5.60
CA VAL A 98 -2.39 -6.57 -5.61
C VAL A 98 -2.93 -6.22 -7.00
N PRO A 99 -2.43 -5.17 -7.69
CA PRO A 99 -2.85 -4.90 -9.07
C PRO A 99 -2.52 -6.04 -10.03
N LEU A 100 -1.32 -6.63 -9.93
CA LEU A 100 -0.92 -7.74 -10.79
C LEU A 100 -1.85 -8.97 -10.62
N ALA A 101 -2.22 -9.28 -9.38
CA ALA A 101 -3.16 -10.36 -9.08
C ALA A 101 -4.56 -10.09 -9.64
N VAL A 102 -5.05 -8.85 -9.51
CA VAL A 102 -6.34 -8.42 -10.08
C VAL A 102 -6.32 -8.53 -11.60
N VAL A 103 -5.30 -7.99 -12.25
CA VAL A 103 -5.14 -8.06 -13.71
C VAL A 103 -5.05 -9.51 -14.19
N GLY A 104 -4.21 -10.32 -13.53
CA GLY A 104 -4.08 -11.74 -13.84
C GLY A 104 -5.40 -12.51 -13.68
N ASN A 105 -6.20 -12.18 -12.68
CA ASN A 105 -7.52 -12.79 -12.48
C ASN A 105 -8.52 -12.39 -13.57
N VAL A 106 -8.56 -11.11 -13.93
CA VAL A 106 -9.42 -10.60 -15.01
C VAL A 106 -9.05 -11.28 -16.34
N ILE A 107 -7.76 -11.38 -16.66
CA ILE A 107 -7.26 -12.07 -17.85
C ILE A 107 -7.62 -13.56 -17.81
N ALA A 108 -7.38 -14.24 -16.69
CA ALA A 108 -7.68 -15.67 -16.57
C ALA A 108 -9.19 -15.95 -16.74
N ARG A 109 -10.04 -15.07 -16.22
CA ARG A 109 -11.49 -15.18 -16.35
C ARG A 109 -12.03 -14.73 -17.70
N SER A 110 -11.32 -13.89 -18.44
CA SER A 110 -11.70 -13.52 -19.81
C SER A 110 -11.55 -14.67 -20.82
N PHE A 111 -10.89 -15.77 -20.44
CA PHE A 111 -10.83 -17.00 -21.23
C PHE A 111 -11.85 -18.07 -20.79
N GLY A 112 -12.61 -17.84 -19.71
CA GLY A 112 -13.65 -18.74 -19.21
C GLY A 112 -15.04 -18.31 -19.68
N SER A 113 -15.90 -19.25 -20.10
CA SER A 113 -17.19 -18.97 -20.74
C SER A 113 -18.33 -18.56 -19.79
N ASP A 114 -18.15 -18.63 -18.47
CA ASP A 114 -19.28 -18.68 -17.52
C ASP A 114 -19.26 -17.58 -16.44
N ALA A 115 -18.47 -16.51 -16.60
CA ALA A 115 -18.29 -15.51 -15.54
C ALA A 115 -19.16 -14.27 -15.75
N ASP A 116 -20.25 -14.17 -14.97
CA ASP A 116 -21.05 -12.96 -14.79
C ASP A 116 -20.16 -11.76 -14.38
N PHE A 117 -20.43 -10.56 -14.92
CA PHE A 117 -19.64 -9.36 -14.68
C PHE A 117 -19.59 -9.00 -13.18
N GLY A 118 -20.69 -9.19 -12.47
CA GLY A 118 -20.75 -9.05 -11.01
C GLY A 118 -19.83 -10.03 -10.29
N ALA A 119 -19.76 -11.28 -10.76
CA ALA A 119 -18.86 -12.30 -10.22
C ALA A 119 -17.38 -12.06 -10.57
N VAL A 120 -17.07 -11.43 -11.71
CA VAL A 120 -15.71 -11.03 -12.09
C VAL A 120 -15.23 -9.90 -11.18
N ILE A 121 -16.01 -8.82 -11.02
CA ILE A 121 -15.65 -7.70 -10.15
C ILE A 121 -15.61 -8.14 -8.68
N GLY A 122 -16.63 -8.87 -8.23
CA GLY A 122 -16.68 -9.40 -6.86
C GLY A 122 -15.52 -10.34 -6.57
N GLY A 123 -15.17 -11.20 -7.52
CA GLY A 123 -14.01 -12.09 -7.43
C GLY A 123 -12.68 -11.34 -7.43
N ALA A 124 -12.53 -10.32 -8.26
CA ALA A 124 -11.35 -9.46 -8.29
C ALA A 124 -11.18 -8.67 -6.97
N ALA A 125 -12.27 -8.12 -6.42
CA ALA A 125 -12.26 -7.42 -5.15
C ALA A 125 -11.94 -8.36 -3.98
N ALA A 126 -12.57 -9.55 -3.94
CA ALA A 126 -12.27 -10.57 -2.94
C ALA A 126 -10.83 -11.05 -3.04
N LEU A 127 -10.31 -11.26 -4.25
CA LEU A 127 -8.91 -11.62 -4.49
C LEU A 127 -7.97 -10.50 -4.03
N ALA A 128 -8.27 -9.24 -4.38
CA ALA A 128 -7.46 -8.10 -3.98
C ALA A 128 -7.38 -7.99 -2.45
N PHE A 129 -8.53 -8.09 -1.78
CA PHE A 129 -8.62 -8.08 -0.33
C PHE A 129 -7.86 -9.26 0.30
N GLN A 130 -8.09 -10.48 -0.18
CA GLN A 130 -7.41 -11.67 0.31
C GLN A 130 -5.89 -11.58 0.11
N THR A 131 -5.45 -11.13 -1.07
CA THR A 131 -4.02 -10.94 -1.39
C THR A 131 -3.41 -9.89 -0.46
N ALA A 132 -4.07 -8.75 -0.27
CA ALA A 132 -3.61 -7.71 0.65
C ALA A 132 -3.47 -8.26 2.08
N VAL A 133 -4.48 -8.98 2.59
CA VAL A 133 -4.45 -9.61 3.90
C VAL A 133 -3.28 -10.59 4.03
N HIS A 134 -3.05 -11.45 3.03
CA HIS A 134 -1.93 -12.40 3.04
C HIS A 134 -0.57 -11.68 3.05
N LEU A 135 -0.41 -10.64 2.23
CA LEU A 135 0.82 -9.86 2.17
C LEU A 135 1.11 -9.20 3.52
N VAL A 136 0.12 -8.55 4.15
CA VAL A 136 0.29 -7.92 5.47
C VAL A 136 0.57 -8.98 6.53
N PHE A 137 -0.22 -10.05 6.58
CA PHE A 137 -0.14 -11.08 7.61
C PHE A 137 1.20 -11.82 7.58
N TRP A 138 1.59 -12.39 6.44
CA TRP A 138 2.80 -13.21 6.35
C TRP A 138 4.07 -12.38 6.50
N THR A 139 4.10 -11.16 5.97
CA THR A 139 5.25 -10.27 6.19
C THR A 139 5.35 -9.86 7.65
N ALA A 140 4.23 -9.52 8.32
CA ALA A 140 4.23 -9.21 9.74
C ALA A 140 4.69 -10.41 10.58
N LEU A 141 4.24 -11.62 10.25
CA LEU A 141 4.65 -12.84 10.95
C LEU A 141 6.15 -13.11 10.79
N ILE A 142 6.69 -12.98 9.59
CA ILE A 142 8.14 -13.16 9.34
C ILE A 142 8.93 -12.14 10.15
N PHE A 143 8.56 -10.86 10.11
CA PHE A 143 9.24 -9.82 10.87
C PHE A 143 9.17 -10.08 12.38
N ALA A 144 7.99 -10.46 12.90
CA ALA A 144 7.81 -10.81 14.30
C ALA A 144 8.64 -12.04 14.71
N LEU A 145 8.73 -13.06 13.86
CA LEU A 145 9.51 -14.27 14.13
C LEU A 145 11.01 -14.00 14.06
N VAL A 146 11.45 -13.23 13.07
CA VAL A 146 12.86 -12.80 12.94
C VAL A 146 13.27 -12.00 14.16
N GLU A 147 12.49 -11.01 14.59
CA GLU A 147 12.80 -10.23 15.78
C GLU A 147 12.78 -11.05 17.08
N ARG A 148 11.94 -12.09 17.18
CA ARG A 148 11.91 -12.99 18.34
C ARG A 148 13.02 -14.03 18.36
N SER A 149 13.48 -14.48 17.19
CA SER A 149 14.49 -15.54 17.05
C SER A 149 15.91 -14.98 16.94
N ALA A 150 16.05 -13.79 16.36
CA ALA A 150 17.31 -13.08 16.29
C ALA A 150 17.48 -12.33 17.62
N GLY A 151 18.30 -12.90 18.52
CA GLY A 151 18.73 -12.22 19.75
C GLY A 151 19.46 -10.89 19.46
N PRO A 152 20.14 -10.28 20.44
CA PRO A 152 20.85 -9.00 20.26
C PRO A 152 21.74 -8.94 19.00
N LEU A 153 22.40 -10.05 18.65
CA LEU A 153 23.26 -10.24 17.46
C LEU A 153 22.52 -10.21 16.10
N GLY A 154 21.20 -10.37 16.08
CA GLY A 154 20.40 -10.28 14.87
C GLY A 154 20.05 -8.84 14.47
N ARG A 155 20.05 -7.94 15.47
CA ARG A 155 19.73 -6.53 15.31
C ARG A 155 20.73 -5.84 14.36
N ASP A 156 22.01 -6.17 14.49
CA ASP A 156 23.11 -5.64 13.67
C ASP A 156 23.12 -6.15 12.20
N ARG A 157 22.41 -7.25 11.89
CA ARG A 157 22.38 -7.80 10.52
C ARG A 157 21.25 -7.26 9.65
N LEU A 158 20.24 -6.67 10.27
CA LEU A 158 19.02 -6.22 9.59
C LEU A 158 18.78 -4.72 9.73
N VAL A 159 19.28 -4.10 10.79
CA VAL A 159 19.44 -2.67 10.89
C VAL A 159 20.78 -2.35 10.23
N ALA A 160 20.74 -1.76 9.04
CA ALA A 160 21.95 -1.30 8.38
C ALA A 160 22.72 -0.35 9.32
N ASP A 161 24.04 -0.50 9.39
CA ASP A 161 24.89 0.45 10.09
C ASP A 161 24.58 1.86 9.60
N TRP A 162 24.22 2.74 10.53
CA TRP A 162 23.81 4.09 10.17
C TRP A 162 24.97 4.82 9.48
N ASN A 163 24.78 5.13 8.20
CA ASN A 163 25.72 5.92 7.42
C ASN A 163 25.12 7.31 7.16
N PRO A 164 25.82 8.40 7.54
CA PRO A 164 25.43 9.78 7.19
C PRO A 164 25.14 9.98 5.69
N ASP A 165 25.80 9.23 4.82
CA ASP A 165 25.59 9.30 3.36
C ASP A 165 24.24 8.71 2.92
N GLU A 166 23.52 7.98 3.79
CA GLU A 166 22.17 7.44 3.53
C GLU A 166 21.05 8.39 3.96
N LEU A 167 21.39 9.61 4.37
CA LEU A 167 20.39 10.66 4.61
C LEU A 167 19.55 10.85 3.34
N ALA A 168 18.26 10.54 3.44
CA ALA A 168 17.34 10.64 2.32
C ALA A 168 17.33 12.07 1.78
N ASP A 169 17.77 12.23 0.54
CA ASP A 169 17.63 13.48 -0.19
C ASP A 169 16.13 13.79 -0.32
N PRO A 170 15.67 15.04 -0.11
CA PRO A 170 14.35 15.48 -0.52
C PRO A 170 13.89 14.95 -1.89
N ALA A 171 14.82 14.77 -2.84
CA ALA A 171 14.60 14.16 -4.15
C ALA A 171 14.06 12.71 -4.08
N ASP A 172 14.45 11.91 -3.07
CA ASP A 172 13.97 10.53 -2.89
C ASP A 172 12.50 10.47 -2.50
N ARG A 173 12.03 11.46 -1.72
CA ARG A 173 10.62 11.56 -1.34
C ARG A 173 9.76 11.90 -2.55
N ALA A 174 10.24 12.80 -3.41
CA ALA A 174 9.62 13.10 -4.70
C ALA A 174 9.63 11.87 -5.63
N ARG A 175 10.72 11.11 -5.68
CA ARG A 175 10.82 9.87 -6.47
C ARG A 175 9.89 8.75 -5.99
N ARG A 176 9.61 8.65 -4.68
CA ARG A 176 8.62 7.69 -4.16
C ARG A 176 7.19 8.10 -4.49
N ALA A 177 6.87 9.39 -4.42
CA ALA A 177 5.57 9.89 -4.84
C ALA A 177 5.34 9.64 -6.35
N SER A 178 6.36 9.87 -7.18
CA SER A 178 6.28 9.62 -8.62
C SER A 178 6.15 8.13 -8.99
N LEU A 179 6.65 7.21 -8.15
CA LEU A 179 6.45 5.77 -8.35
C LEU A 179 4.99 5.37 -8.12
N GLY A 180 4.35 5.90 -7.06
CA GLY A 180 2.93 5.65 -6.78
C GLY A 180 2.02 6.18 -7.90
N GLU A 181 2.31 7.38 -8.40
CA GLU A 181 1.60 7.97 -9.54
C GLU A 181 1.78 7.14 -10.82
N MET A 182 3.02 6.75 -11.15
CA MET A 182 3.32 5.89 -12.29
C MET A 182 2.59 4.54 -12.20
N VAL A 183 2.63 3.86 -11.05
CA VAL A 183 1.97 2.56 -10.90
C VAL A 183 0.46 2.70 -11.05
N PHE A 184 -0.14 3.75 -10.47
CA PHE A 184 -1.56 4.00 -10.63
C PHE A 184 -1.93 4.25 -12.10
N GLU A 185 -1.22 5.13 -12.80
CA GLU A 185 -1.44 5.44 -14.23
C GLU A 185 -1.31 4.19 -15.09
N VAL A 186 -0.24 3.40 -14.91
CA VAL A 186 -0.02 2.15 -15.67
C VAL A 186 -1.10 1.11 -15.38
N VAL A 187 -1.45 0.88 -14.12
CA VAL A 187 -2.47 -0.11 -13.74
C VAL A 187 -3.83 0.31 -14.29
N TRP A 188 -4.21 1.57 -14.14
CA TRP A 188 -5.47 2.09 -14.65
C TRP A 188 -5.56 1.92 -16.17
N THR A 189 -4.52 2.29 -16.91
CA THR A 189 -4.49 2.14 -18.37
C THR A 189 -4.57 0.67 -18.80
N VAL A 190 -3.89 -0.24 -18.10
CA VAL A 190 -3.99 -1.68 -18.36
C VAL A 190 -5.40 -2.21 -18.10
N VAL A 191 -6.08 -1.72 -17.06
CA VAL A 191 -7.50 -2.06 -16.80
C VAL A 191 -8.39 -1.57 -17.95
N VAL A 192 -8.20 -0.34 -18.42
CA VAL A 192 -8.95 0.20 -19.57
C VAL A 192 -8.73 -0.63 -20.83
N ILE A 193 -7.48 -1.01 -21.12
CA ILE A 193 -7.13 -1.91 -22.23
C ILE A 193 -7.87 -3.25 -22.09
N ALA A 194 -7.85 -3.86 -20.91
CA ALA A 194 -8.52 -5.14 -20.67
C ALA A 194 -10.04 -5.04 -20.85
N VAL A 195 -10.67 -3.97 -20.34
CA VAL A 195 -12.11 -3.71 -20.50
C VAL A 195 -12.47 -3.48 -21.96
N ALA A 196 -11.67 -2.71 -22.72
CA ALA A 196 -11.91 -2.47 -24.14
C ALA A 196 -11.82 -3.76 -24.95
N ILE A 197 -10.81 -4.60 -24.69
CA ILE A 197 -10.68 -5.92 -25.32
C ILE A 197 -11.87 -6.81 -24.95
N TRP A 198 -12.28 -6.84 -23.68
CA TRP A 198 -13.44 -7.61 -23.22
C TRP A 198 -14.72 -7.20 -23.95
N GLN A 199 -14.95 -5.89 -24.11
CA GLN A 199 -16.09 -5.37 -24.87
C GLN A 199 -16.03 -5.80 -26.34
N TRP A 200 -14.92 -5.59 -27.06
CA TRP A 200 -14.85 -5.96 -28.49
C TRP A 200 -14.91 -7.47 -28.77
N ARG A 201 -14.60 -8.30 -27.79
CA ARG A 201 -14.72 -9.77 -27.94
C ARG A 201 -16.14 -10.28 -27.76
N GLY A 202 -17.08 -9.40 -27.40
CA GLY A 202 -18.44 -9.75 -27.04
C GLY A 202 -18.54 -10.03 -25.54
N VAL A 203 -19.46 -9.33 -24.89
CA VAL A 203 -19.79 -9.59 -23.48
C VAL A 203 -20.77 -10.76 -23.36
N GLY A 204 -20.64 -11.54 -22.28
CA GLY A 204 -21.54 -12.66 -22.01
C GLY A 204 -22.96 -12.22 -21.60
N GLU A 205 -23.86 -13.19 -21.42
CA GLU A 205 -25.22 -12.93 -20.93
C GLU A 205 -25.21 -12.17 -19.59
N GLY A 206 -26.05 -11.14 -19.46
CA GLY A 206 -26.16 -10.31 -18.25
C GLY A 206 -25.19 -9.12 -18.17
N ALA A 207 -24.26 -8.98 -19.12
CA ALA A 207 -23.38 -7.83 -19.24
C ALA A 207 -23.82 -6.89 -20.37
N VAL A 208 -23.64 -5.58 -20.18
CA VAL A 208 -24.02 -4.57 -21.18
C VAL A 208 -22.89 -4.40 -22.19
N GLN A 209 -23.20 -4.66 -23.46
CA GLN A 209 -22.33 -4.33 -24.58
C GLN A 209 -22.43 -2.82 -24.82
N VAL A 210 -21.32 -2.10 -24.63
CA VAL A 210 -21.22 -0.64 -24.77
C VAL A 210 -20.41 -0.25 -26.00
N LEU A 211 -19.23 -0.87 -26.21
CA LEU A 211 -18.44 -0.64 -27.42
C LEU A 211 -18.93 -1.55 -28.54
N ASP A 212 -18.93 -1.05 -29.78
CA ASP A 212 -19.31 -1.84 -30.95
C ASP A 212 -18.33 -3.03 -31.15
N PRO A 213 -18.78 -4.31 -31.04
CA PRO A 213 -17.91 -5.46 -31.28
C PRO A 213 -17.47 -5.59 -32.74
N ASP A 214 -18.23 -5.02 -33.68
CA ASP A 214 -17.93 -5.02 -35.12
C ASP A 214 -17.01 -3.87 -35.54
N LEU A 215 -16.51 -3.08 -34.58
CA LEU A 215 -15.53 -2.04 -34.83
C LEU A 215 -14.32 -2.62 -35.58
N ALA A 216 -13.98 -2.01 -36.72
CA ALA A 216 -12.90 -2.51 -37.56
C ALA A 216 -11.59 -2.69 -36.77
N VAL A 217 -10.93 -3.84 -36.96
CA VAL A 217 -9.72 -4.23 -36.22
C VAL A 217 -8.62 -3.16 -36.26
N GLY A 218 -8.52 -2.39 -37.35
CA GLY A 218 -7.59 -1.27 -37.45
C GLY A 218 -7.78 -0.20 -36.37
N TRP A 219 -9.03 0.14 -36.04
CA TRP A 219 -9.36 1.08 -34.98
C TRP A 219 -9.12 0.50 -33.59
N GLN A 220 -9.44 -0.78 -33.39
CA GLN A 220 -9.14 -1.48 -32.14
C GLN A 220 -7.63 -1.46 -31.84
N VAL A 221 -6.82 -1.82 -32.84
CA VAL A 221 -5.35 -1.81 -32.73
C VAL A 221 -4.82 -0.40 -32.51
N LEU A 222 -5.39 0.62 -33.16
CA LEU A 222 -4.98 2.01 -32.95
C LEU A 222 -5.23 2.46 -31.51
N ILE A 223 -6.42 2.24 -30.97
CA ILE A 223 -6.79 2.66 -29.61
C ILE A 223 -5.90 1.96 -28.58
N ILE A 224 -5.75 0.63 -28.69
CA ILE A 224 -4.90 -0.14 -27.77
C ILE A 224 -3.43 0.25 -27.92
N GLY A 225 -2.98 0.52 -29.14
CA GLY A 225 -1.63 1.00 -29.41
C GLY A 225 -1.33 2.34 -28.76
N LEU A 226 -2.28 3.29 -28.78
CA LEU A 226 -2.14 4.60 -28.14
C LEU A 226 -2.16 4.50 -26.60
N LEU A 227 -3.01 3.64 -26.03
CA LEU A 227 -3.00 3.36 -24.59
C LEU A 227 -1.71 2.67 -24.14
N ALA A 228 -1.22 1.69 -24.92
CA ALA A 228 0.05 1.02 -24.64
C ALA A 228 1.24 1.98 -24.78
N LEU A 229 1.19 2.91 -25.74
CA LEU A 229 2.19 3.96 -25.88
C LEU A 229 2.25 4.85 -24.64
N ASP A 230 1.10 5.19 -24.05
CA ASP A 230 1.06 5.99 -22.82
C ASP A 230 1.74 5.27 -21.65
N VAL A 231 1.46 3.98 -21.46
CA VAL A 231 2.16 3.13 -20.48
C VAL A 231 3.68 3.16 -20.70
N VAL A 232 4.13 2.98 -21.95
CA VAL A 232 5.56 2.98 -22.29
C VAL A 232 6.19 4.34 -21.98
N VAL A 233 5.53 5.44 -22.33
CA VAL A 233 6.02 6.81 -22.09
C VAL A 233 6.12 7.10 -20.59
N THR A 234 5.11 6.74 -19.81
CA THR A 234 5.06 6.96 -18.36
C THR A 234 6.13 6.15 -17.63
N VAL A 235 6.32 4.87 -17.99
CA VAL A 235 7.43 4.04 -17.47
C VAL A 235 8.79 4.60 -17.89
N ALA A 236 8.92 5.06 -19.14
CA ALA A 236 10.15 5.65 -19.67
C ALA A 236 10.52 6.99 -19.02
N ALA A 237 9.54 7.79 -18.61
CA ALA A 237 9.74 9.02 -17.84
C ALA A 237 10.18 8.71 -16.41
N TRP A 238 9.53 7.74 -15.75
CA TRP A 238 9.92 7.29 -14.42
C TRP A 238 11.35 6.70 -14.40
N ALA A 239 11.68 5.85 -15.37
CA ALA A 239 13.00 5.22 -15.48
C ALA A 239 14.13 6.25 -15.66
N ARG A 240 13.85 7.36 -16.35
CA ARG A 240 14.79 8.49 -16.52
C ARG A 240 14.85 9.43 -15.32
N GLY A 241 13.99 9.24 -14.31
CA GLY A 241 13.91 10.11 -13.13
C GLY A 241 13.17 11.43 -13.39
N GLY A 242 12.48 11.57 -14.52
CA GLY A 242 11.76 12.79 -14.86
C GLY A 242 11.22 12.80 -16.29
N TRP A 243 10.31 13.75 -16.55
CA TRP A 243 9.77 13.98 -17.89
C TRP A 243 10.78 14.73 -18.76
N SER A 244 10.98 14.26 -19.99
CA SER A 244 11.69 15.02 -21.02
C SER A 244 10.69 15.67 -21.98
N VAL A 245 11.13 16.72 -22.67
CA VAL A 245 10.31 17.38 -23.71
C VAL A 245 9.84 16.40 -24.77
N ALA A 246 10.69 15.44 -25.16
CA ALA A 246 10.34 14.42 -26.14
C ALA A 246 9.22 13.50 -25.65
N LEU A 247 9.35 12.95 -24.43
CA LEU A 247 8.33 12.06 -23.85
C LEU A 247 7.00 12.78 -23.63
N ALA A 248 7.04 14.02 -23.15
CA ALA A 248 5.84 14.84 -22.95
C ALA A 248 5.15 15.18 -24.29
N SER A 249 5.94 15.40 -25.35
CA SER A 249 5.40 15.63 -26.70
C SER A 249 4.72 14.39 -27.27
N ILE A 250 5.30 13.20 -27.05
CA ILE A 250 4.70 11.93 -27.48
C ILE A 250 3.38 11.68 -26.75
N SER A 251 3.34 11.86 -25.43
CA SER A 251 2.10 11.72 -24.64
C SER A 251 1.03 12.73 -25.10
N LEU A 252 1.40 13.99 -25.38
CA LEU A 252 0.47 14.99 -25.92
C LEU A 252 -0.11 14.56 -27.27
N VAL A 253 0.74 14.13 -28.20
CA VAL A 253 0.29 13.66 -29.52
C VAL A 253 -0.60 12.43 -29.37
N SER A 254 -0.26 11.52 -28.47
CA SER A 254 -1.08 10.34 -28.16
C SER A 254 -2.47 10.72 -27.65
N ALA A 255 -2.56 11.62 -26.66
CA ALA A 255 -3.81 12.08 -26.07
C ALA A 255 -4.71 12.78 -27.10
N VAL A 256 -4.14 13.68 -27.91
CA VAL A 256 -4.88 14.38 -28.98
C VAL A 256 -5.36 13.41 -30.06
N THR A 257 -4.49 12.48 -30.47
CA THR A 257 -4.85 11.47 -31.49
C THR A 257 -5.95 10.54 -30.98
N SER A 258 -5.85 10.10 -29.73
CA SER A 258 -6.86 9.25 -29.08
C SER A 258 -8.20 9.96 -28.99
N GLY A 259 -8.22 11.22 -28.51
CA GLY A 259 -9.44 12.01 -28.42
C GLY A 259 -10.09 12.26 -29.78
N ALA A 260 -9.29 12.61 -30.80
CA ALA A 260 -9.77 12.81 -32.16
C ALA A 260 -10.35 11.52 -32.76
N ALA A 261 -9.65 10.38 -32.59
CA ALA A 261 -10.11 9.07 -33.06
C ALA A 261 -11.42 8.66 -32.39
N LEU A 262 -11.53 8.78 -31.06
CA LEU A 262 -12.72 8.40 -30.32
C LEU A 262 -13.93 9.29 -30.68
N VAL A 263 -13.74 10.62 -30.78
CA VAL A 263 -14.83 11.52 -31.20
C VAL A 263 -15.23 11.24 -32.65
N TRP A 264 -14.28 10.98 -33.55
CA TRP A 264 -14.58 10.60 -34.93
C TRP A 264 -15.44 9.33 -35.01
N LEU A 265 -15.04 8.28 -34.28
CA LEU A 265 -15.78 7.02 -34.23
C LEU A 265 -17.17 7.17 -33.61
N LEU A 266 -17.28 8.03 -32.59
CA LEU A 266 -18.57 8.32 -31.95
C LEU A 266 -19.52 9.05 -32.90
N LEU A 267 -19.03 10.06 -33.64
CA LEU A 267 -19.82 10.80 -34.63
C LEU A 267 -20.16 9.96 -35.86
N GLY A 268 -19.33 8.96 -36.17
CA GLY A 268 -19.58 7.99 -37.22
C GLY A 268 -20.45 6.81 -36.81
N GLU A 269 -21.02 6.82 -35.59
CA GLU A 269 -21.86 5.76 -35.01
C GLU A 269 -21.19 4.36 -35.02
N GLN A 270 -19.86 4.33 -34.97
CA GLN A 270 -19.05 3.09 -34.99
C GLN A 270 -18.45 2.78 -33.62
N LEU A 271 -18.47 3.73 -32.67
CA LEU A 271 -17.83 3.53 -31.36
C LEU A 271 -18.72 2.73 -30.40
N LEU A 272 -20.01 3.02 -30.39
CA LEU A 272 -20.96 2.52 -29.40
C LEU A 272 -22.04 1.69 -30.07
N THR A 273 -22.48 0.65 -29.36
CA THR A 273 -23.71 -0.08 -29.68
C THR A 273 -24.94 0.71 -29.25
N ASP A 274 -26.13 0.17 -29.53
CA ASP A 274 -27.39 0.66 -28.97
C ASP A 274 -27.50 0.31 -27.48
N VAL A 275 -26.77 1.07 -26.65
CA VAL A 275 -26.60 0.81 -25.21
C VAL A 275 -27.93 0.68 -24.46
N PRO A 276 -28.98 1.50 -24.71
CA PRO A 276 -30.29 1.30 -24.08
C PRO A 276 -30.90 -0.08 -24.33
N THR A 277 -30.83 -0.55 -25.57
CA THR A 277 -31.36 -1.87 -25.96
C THR A 277 -30.54 -3.01 -25.35
N GLU A 278 -29.20 -2.90 -25.40
CA GLU A 278 -28.28 -3.86 -24.78
C GLU A 278 -28.44 -3.91 -23.25
N ALA A 279 -28.61 -2.75 -22.61
CA ALA A 279 -28.83 -2.67 -21.16
C ALA A 279 -30.19 -3.26 -20.77
N ALA A 280 -31.24 -3.04 -21.57
CA ALA A 280 -32.55 -3.62 -21.33
C ALA A 280 -32.51 -5.15 -21.45
N ALA A 281 -31.82 -5.68 -22.46
CA ALA A 281 -31.64 -7.11 -22.66
C ALA A 281 -30.82 -7.76 -21.54
N ALA A 282 -29.72 -7.12 -21.12
CA ALA A 282 -28.80 -7.67 -20.12
C ALA A 282 -29.31 -7.53 -18.68
N LEU A 283 -29.92 -6.39 -18.33
CA LEU A 283 -30.25 -6.03 -16.94
C LEU A 283 -31.75 -6.01 -16.64
N GLY A 284 -32.61 -6.22 -17.65
CA GLY A 284 -34.07 -6.17 -17.49
C GLY A 284 -34.62 -4.79 -17.13
N VAL A 285 -33.83 -3.73 -17.34
CA VAL A 285 -34.24 -2.33 -17.17
C VAL A 285 -35.02 -1.86 -18.39
N GLY A 286 -35.97 -0.93 -18.23
CA GLY A 286 -36.71 -0.37 -19.37
C GLY A 286 -35.78 0.38 -20.34
N ALA A 287 -36.05 0.27 -21.64
CA ALA A 287 -35.28 0.91 -22.72
C ALA A 287 -35.72 2.38 -23.01
N ASP A 288 -36.53 2.98 -22.13
CA ASP A 288 -37.17 4.29 -22.37
C ASP A 288 -36.23 5.50 -22.23
N TRP A 289 -34.92 5.27 -22.08
CA TRP A 289 -33.90 6.29 -21.92
C TRP A 289 -32.98 6.34 -23.14
N THR A 290 -32.40 7.51 -23.39
CA THR A 290 -31.51 7.71 -24.55
C THR A 290 -30.11 8.10 -24.08
N LEU A 291 -29.10 7.54 -24.73
CA LEU A 291 -27.72 7.95 -24.52
C LEU A 291 -27.43 9.21 -25.35
N SER A 292 -27.14 10.32 -24.69
CA SER A 292 -26.82 11.58 -25.38
C SER A 292 -25.43 11.52 -25.99
N LEU A 293 -25.34 11.32 -27.32
CA LEU A 293 -24.08 11.34 -28.06
C LEU A 293 -23.24 12.61 -27.80
N PRO A 294 -23.83 13.84 -27.77
CA PRO A 294 -23.08 15.04 -27.40
C PRO A 294 -22.48 14.97 -25.98
N ALA A 295 -23.19 14.37 -25.02
CA ALA A 295 -22.68 14.24 -23.65
C ALA A 295 -21.49 13.27 -23.59
N VAL A 296 -21.53 12.16 -24.33
CA VAL A 296 -20.41 11.22 -24.46
C VAL A 296 -19.22 11.89 -25.14
N ALA A 297 -19.46 12.64 -26.22
CA ALA A 297 -18.41 13.40 -26.91
C ALA A 297 -17.72 14.40 -25.98
N VAL A 298 -18.50 15.15 -25.18
CA VAL A 298 -17.96 16.07 -24.16
C VAL A 298 -17.14 15.29 -23.13
N GLY A 299 -17.60 14.13 -22.66
CA GLY A 299 -16.86 13.27 -21.74
C GLY A 299 -15.48 12.87 -22.30
N ILE A 300 -15.43 12.39 -23.54
CA ILE A 300 -14.18 12.04 -24.23
C ILE A 300 -13.26 13.25 -24.32
N VAL A 301 -13.78 14.41 -24.75
CA VAL A 301 -12.99 15.64 -24.89
C VAL A 301 -12.45 16.11 -23.54
N LEU A 302 -13.22 15.98 -22.46
CA LEU A 302 -12.75 16.35 -21.12
C LEU A 302 -11.63 15.42 -20.63
N VAL A 303 -11.77 14.10 -20.83
CA VAL A 303 -10.75 13.12 -20.43
C VAL A 303 -9.47 13.31 -21.25
N CYS A 304 -9.55 13.25 -22.59
CA CYS A 304 -8.38 13.42 -23.44
C CYS A 304 -7.80 14.84 -23.38
N GLY A 305 -8.66 15.84 -23.17
CA GLY A 305 -8.24 17.23 -22.97
C GLY A 305 -7.50 17.43 -21.65
N TRP A 306 -7.92 16.75 -20.58
CA TRP A 306 -7.19 16.72 -19.32
C TRP A 306 -5.79 16.11 -19.51
N GLU A 307 -5.69 14.96 -20.17
CA GLU A 307 -4.40 14.31 -20.50
C GLU A 307 -3.51 15.20 -21.38
N ALA A 308 -4.08 15.90 -22.35
CA ALA A 308 -3.34 16.86 -23.16
C ALA A 308 -2.79 18.01 -22.29
N VAL A 309 -3.60 18.53 -21.36
CA VAL A 309 -3.18 19.60 -20.44
C VAL A 309 -2.09 19.10 -19.47
N THR A 310 -2.20 17.88 -18.94
CA THR A 310 -1.15 17.31 -18.08
C THR A 310 0.15 17.08 -18.88
N ALA A 311 0.08 16.61 -20.12
CA ALA A 311 1.24 16.47 -21.00
C ALA A 311 1.91 17.83 -21.29
N VAL A 312 1.13 18.89 -21.53
CA VAL A 312 1.67 20.25 -21.71
C VAL A 312 2.34 20.77 -20.44
N ARG A 313 1.77 20.51 -19.25
CA ARG A 313 2.41 20.85 -17.97
C ARG A 313 3.73 20.10 -17.80
N ARG A 314 3.72 18.77 -18.00
CA ARG A 314 4.91 17.89 -17.99
C ARG A 314 6.00 18.43 -18.94
N MET A 315 5.62 18.90 -20.14
CA MET A 315 6.54 19.51 -21.10
C MET A 315 7.13 20.85 -20.61
N ARG A 316 6.32 21.71 -19.99
CA ARG A 316 6.78 23.00 -19.46
C ARG A 316 7.75 22.84 -18.30
N ASP A 317 7.50 21.87 -17.44
CA ASP A 317 8.36 21.60 -16.29
C ASP A 317 9.68 20.98 -16.73
N ALA A 318 9.66 20.06 -17.71
CA ALA A 318 10.87 19.51 -18.34
C ALA A 318 11.78 20.61 -18.93
N LYS A 319 11.20 21.59 -19.65
CA LYS A 319 11.96 22.72 -20.21
C LYS A 319 12.60 23.62 -19.14
N ARG A 320 12.01 23.71 -17.96
CA ARG A 320 12.54 24.51 -16.86
C ARG A 320 13.71 23.81 -16.18
N SER A 321 13.64 22.49 -16.06
CA SER A 321 14.72 21.66 -15.52
C SER A 321 15.95 21.62 -16.44
N ASP A 322 15.77 21.59 -17.76
CA ASP A 322 16.87 21.61 -18.73
C ASP A 322 17.57 22.99 -18.83
N ALA A 323 16.97 24.06 -18.29
CA ALA A 323 17.49 25.42 -18.34
C ALA A 323 18.25 25.85 -17.07
N GLN A 324 18.28 25.00 -16.04
CA GLN A 324 19.04 25.18 -14.79
C GLN A 324 20.31 24.33 -14.81
#